data_AF-A0A510KUU4-F1
#
_entry.id   AF-A0A510KUU4-F1
#
_cell.length_a   1.000
_cell.length_b   1.000
_cell.length_c   1.000
_cell.angle_alpha   90.00
_cell.angle_beta   90.00
_cell.angle_gamma   90.00
#
_symmetry.space_group_name_H-M   'P 1'
#
loop_
_entity.id
_entity.type
_entity.pdbx_description
1 polymer ?
#
loop_
_entity_poly.entity_id
_entity_poly.type
_entity_poly.pdbx_seq_one_letter_code
_entity_poly.pdbx_strand_id
1 'polypeptide(L)' 'MILVFGTKRKFKNLGALENCHCTRCNNTSDWNFMEYRDWFTLFWIPVFPISGRKEYLECPICRQIYDVPKD' A
#
# COMPACT_ATOMS: atom_id res chain seq x y z
N MET A 1 -10.45 -13.72 -31.70
CA MET A 1 -9.43 -12.96 -30.96
C MET A 1 -9.79 -13.02 -29.48
N ILE A 2 -8.89 -13.51 -28.63
CA ILE A 2 -9.14 -13.58 -27.18
C ILE A 2 -8.50 -12.33 -26.56
N LEU A 3 -9.30 -11.56 -25.82
CA LEU A 3 -8.82 -10.44 -25.03
C LEU A 3 -8.69 -10.89 -23.58
N VAL A 4 -7.47 -10.79 -23.03
CA VAL A 4 -7.21 -11.10 -21.62
C VAL A 4 -7.03 -9.79 -20.87
N PHE A 5 -7.92 -9.53 -19.92
CA PHE A 5 -7.87 -8.34 -19.06
C PHE A 5 -7.90 -8.73 -17.58
N GLY A 6 -7.47 -7.82 -16.72
CA GLY A 6 -7.45 -8.02 -15.28
C GLY A 6 -7.05 -6.76 -14.53
N THR A 7 -6.80 -6.91 -13.22
CA THR A 7 -6.31 -5.84 -12.36
C THR A 7 -5.07 -6.30 -11.61
N LYS A 8 -4.11 -5.40 -11.43
CA LYS A 8 -2.88 -5.65 -10.66
C LYS A 8 -2.65 -4.52 -9.68
N ARG A 9 -2.48 -4.88 -8.40
CA ARG A 9 -2.06 -3.94 -7.36
C ARG A 9 -0.55 -3.77 -7.42
N LYS A 10 -0.10 -2.52 -7.55
CA LYS A 10 1.31 -2.15 -7.41
C LYS A 10 1.51 -1.50 -6.05
N PHE A 11 2.57 -1.90 -5.36
CA PHE A 11 2.98 -1.32 -4.08
C PHE A 11 4.24 -0.48 -4.30
N LYS A 12 4.36 0.59 -3.51
CA LYS A 12 5.52 1.47 -3.48
C LYS A 12 5.81 1.76 -2.02
N ASN A 13 7.08 1.60 -1.63
CA ASN A 13 7.53 2.03 -0.30
C ASN A 13 7.81 3.53 -0.36
N LEU A 14 7.21 4.30 0.54
CA LEU A 14 7.38 5.75 0.67
C LEU A 14 8.41 6.14 1.75
N GLY A 15 8.85 5.18 2.56
CA GLY A 15 9.84 5.36 3.62
C GLY A 15 9.40 4.69 4.92
N ALA A 16 9.98 5.15 6.02
CA ALA A 16 9.58 4.78 7.36
C ALA A 16 9.18 6.02 8.17
N LEU A 17 8.21 5.87 9.07
CA LEU A 17 7.81 6.89 10.01
C LEU A 17 8.35 6.52 11.40
N GLU A 18 9.26 7.33 11.91
CA GLU A 18 9.99 7.04 13.14
C GLU A 18 9.11 7.16 14.39
N ASN A 19 9.50 6.45 15.46
CA ASN A 19 8.90 6.58 16.79
C ASN A 19 7.37 6.39 16.87
N CYS A 20 6.81 5.53 16.01
CA CYS A 20 5.37 5.25 16.01
C CYS A 20 4.99 4.19 17.04
N HIS A 21 3.98 4.48 17.86
CA HIS A 21 3.47 3.58 18.88
C HIS A 21 2.28 2.75 18.36
N CYS A 22 2.39 1.42 18.42
CA CYS A 22 1.32 0.52 17.97
C CYS A 22 0.35 0.20 19.10
N THR A 23 -0.92 0.55 18.92
CA THR A 23 -2.00 0.23 19.86
C THR A 23 -2.33 -1.27 19.93
N ARG A 24 -1.92 -2.07 18.94
CA ARG A 24 -2.18 -3.53 18.91
C ARG A 24 -1.11 -4.33 19.66
N CYS A 25 0.17 -4.08 19.41
CA CYS A 25 1.26 -4.82 20.07
C CYS A 25 1.96 -4.03 21.18
N ASN A 26 1.55 -2.77 21.42
CA ASN A 26 2.07 -1.89 22.47
C ASN A 26 3.59 -1.71 22.44
N ASN A 27 4.15 -1.68 21.22
CA ASN A 27 5.57 -1.42 20.98
C ASN A 27 5.73 -0.12 20.18
N THR A 28 6.86 0.55 20.40
CA THR A 28 7.31 1.70 19.62
C THR A 28 8.36 1.25 18.63
N SER A 29 8.17 1.58 17.35
CA SER A 29 9.07 1.18 16.27
C SER A 29 8.89 2.08 15.06
N ASP A 30 9.82 2.04 14.12
CA ASP A 30 9.70 2.76 12.85
C ASP A 30 8.70 2.02 11.94
N TRP A 31 7.60 2.68 11.59
CA TRP A 31 6.54 2.07 10.79
C TRP A 31 6.84 2.17 9.31
N ASN A 32 6.47 1.15 8.54
CA ASN A 32 6.60 1.18 7.09
C ASN A 32 5.52 2.09 6.50
N PHE A 33 5.92 3.12 5.77
CA PHE A 33 5.00 3.96 5.03
C PHE A 33 4.89 3.43 3.59
N MET A 34 3.70 2.95 3.24
CA MET A 34 3.47 2.26 1.97
C MET A 34 2.33 2.90 1.20
N GLU A 35 2.50 2.94 -0.12
CA GLU A 35 1.47 3.33 -1.08
C GLU A 35 1.12 2.13 -1.93
N TYR A 36 -0.15 1.96 -2.26
CA TYR A 36 -0.57 1.06 -3.31
C TYR A 36 -1.52 1.72 -4.30
N ARG A 37 -1.52 1.17 -5.52
CA ARG A 37 -2.39 1.61 -6.61
C ARG A 37 -2.81 0.43 -7.46
N ASP A 38 -4.08 0.38 -7.81
CA ASP A 38 -4.63 -0.64 -8.70
C ASP A 38 -4.48 -0.19 -10.16
N TRP A 39 -3.97 -1.09 -11.00
CA TRP A 39 -3.74 -0.89 -12.42
C TRP A 39 -4.60 -1.85 -13.23
N PHE A 40 -5.20 -1.34 -14.30
CA PHE A 40 -5.78 -2.20 -15.32
C PHE A 40 -4.66 -2.90 -16.08
N THR A 41 -4.79 -4.21 -16.25
CA THR A 41 -3.86 -5.02 -17.03
C THR A 41 -4.53 -5.53 -18.29
N LEU A 42 -3.85 -5.41 -19.43
CA LEU A 42 -4.23 -6.02 -20.69
C LEU A 42 -3.09 -6.95 -21.11
N PHE A 43 -3.40 -8.21 -21.43
CA PHE A 43 -2.39 -9.24 -21.68
C PHE A 43 -1.31 -9.30 -20.58
N TRP A 44 -1.72 -9.21 -19.30
CA TRP A 44 -0.86 -9.16 -18.12
C TRP A 44 0.08 -7.93 -18.01
N ILE A 45 0.03 -7.01 -18.97
CA ILE A 45 0.80 -5.77 -18.94
C ILE A 45 -0.06 -4.69 -18.25
N PRO A 46 0.37 -4.09 -17.12
CA PRO A 46 -0.34 -2.98 -16.49
C PRO A 46 -0.26 -1.73 -17.38
N VAL A 47 -1.40 -1.29 -17.91
CA VAL A 47 -1.48 -0.23 -18.93
C VAL A 47 -1.71 1.14 -18.30
N PHE A 48 -2.75 1.27 -17.46
CA PHE A 48 -3.06 2.53 -16.79
C PHE A 48 -3.63 2.27 -15.38
N PRO A 49 -3.45 3.22 -14.46
CA PRO A 49 -4.02 3.12 -13.13
C PRO A 49 -5.52 3.36 -13.12
N ILE A 50 -6.25 2.53 -12.38
CA ILE A 50 -7.72 2.62 -12.23
C ILE A 50 -8.15 3.17 -10.86
N SER A 51 -7.25 3.21 -9.88
CA SER A 51 -7.51 3.82 -8.58
C SER A 51 -6.62 5.04 -8.33
N GLY A 52 -7.03 5.88 -7.37
CA GLY A 52 -6.12 6.85 -6.75
C GLY A 52 -5.00 6.16 -5.98
N ARG A 53 -4.00 6.95 -5.57
CA ARG A 53 -2.96 6.50 -4.63
C ARG A 53 -3.61 6.27 -3.27
N LYS A 54 -3.32 5.12 -2.67
CA LYS A 54 -3.80 4.76 -1.34
C LYS A 54 -2.60 4.54 -0.46
N GLU A 55 -2.54 5.29 0.62
CA GLU A 55 -1.42 5.37 1.54
C GLU A 55 -1.83 4.72 2.85
N TYR A 56 -0.92 3.94 3.42
CA TYR A 56 -1.12 3.28 4.70
C TYR A 56 0.21 3.16 5.44
N LEU A 57 0.11 3.11 6.76
CA LEU A 57 1.24 2.80 7.63
C LEU A 57 1.10 1.36 8.13
N GLU A 58 2.21 0.65 8.21
CA GLU A 58 2.25 -0.72 8.71
C GLU A 58 3.25 -0.83 9.87
N CYS A 59 2.80 -1.39 10.99
CA CYS A 59 3.70 -1.77 12.09
C CYS A 59 4.54 -2.99 11.68
N PRO A 60 5.88 -2.92 11.68
CA PRO A 60 6.74 -4.02 11.22
C PRO A 60 6.71 -5.25 12.14
N ILE A 61 6.23 -5.10 13.39
CA ILE A 61 6.21 -6.17 14.40
C ILE A 61 4.97 -7.03 14.25
N CYS A 62 3.79 -6.42 14.20
CA CYS A 62 2.50 -7.15 14.20
C CYS A 62 1.71 -7.03 12.89
N ARG A 63 2.24 -6.30 11.90
CA ARG A 63 1.60 -6.03 10.59
C ARG A 63 0.23 -5.36 10.68
N GLN A 64 -0.01 -4.61 11.77
CA GLN A 64 -1.20 -3.78 11.87
C GLN A 64 -1.11 -2.63 10.88
N ILE A 65 -2.19 -2.43 10.12
CA ILE A 65 -2.30 -1.38 9.12
C ILE A 65 -3.12 -0.22 9.71
N TYR A 66 -2.65 0.99 9.49
CA TYR A 66 -3.32 2.24 9.85
C TYR A 66 -3.48 3.11 8.59
N ASP A 67 -4.64 3.73 8.44
CA ASP A 67 -4.88 4.70 7.36
C ASP A 67 -4.15 6.01 7.67
N VAL A 68 -3.57 6.63 6.63
CA VAL A 68 -2.96 7.95 6.77
C VAL A 68 -4.05 9.02 6.68
N PRO A 69 -4.13 9.96 7.65
CA PRO A 69 -5.05 11.10 7.57
C PRO A 69 -4.77 11.89 6.29
N LYS A 70 -5.83 12.20 5.53
CA LYS A 70 -5.73 13.10 4.39
C LYS A 70 -6.09 14.49 4.88
N ASP A 71 -5.11 15.39 4.92
CA ASP A 71 -5.32 16.81 5.16
C ASP A 71 -6.18 17.46 4.06
#